data_AF-A0A7X7GN49-F1
#
_entry.id   AF-A0A7X7GN49-F1
#
_cell.length_a   1.000
_cell.length_b   1.000
_cell.length_c   1.000
_cell.angle_alpha   90.00
_cell.angle_beta   90.00
_cell.angle_gamma   90.00
#
_symmetry.space_group_name_H-M   'P 1'
#
loop_
_entity.id
_entity.type
_entity.pdbx_description
1 polymer ?
#
loop_
_entity_poly.entity_id
_entity_poly.type
_entity_poly.pdbx_seq_one_letter_code
_entity_poly.pdbx_strand_id
1 'polypeptide(L)'
;MTIQPVDQGRAARLLLACLDDEPGRAAAVIDEADAAGTVPALITAMAGWLASALVMTAGSDGARAIAERTVLDAQLADERPADA
;
A
#
# COMPACT_ATOMS: atom_id res chain seq x y z
N MET A 1 -16.83 1.26 5.15
CA MET A 1 -15.83 1.84 6.07
C MET A 1 -15.56 3.26 5.63
N THR A 2 -15.59 4.24 6.53
CA THR A 2 -15.42 5.66 6.19
C THR A 2 -14.01 6.11 6.57
N ILE A 3 -13.20 6.48 5.60
CA ILE A 3 -11.83 6.98 5.83
C ILE A 3 -11.90 8.37 6.45
N GLN A 4 -11.25 8.56 7.60
CA GLN A 4 -11.17 9.87 8.26
C GLN A 4 -9.90 10.63 7.83
N PRO A 5 -9.85 11.96 8.00
CA PRO A 5 -8.65 12.75 7.70
C PRO A 5 -7.39 12.26 8.43
N VAL A 6 -7.54 11.72 9.65
CA VAL A 6 -6.41 11.15 10.42
C VAL A 6 -5.83 9.90 9.74
N ASP A 7 -6.65 9.09 9.09
CA ASP A 7 -6.21 7.89 8.37
C ASP A 7 -5.44 8.27 7.10
N GLN A 8 -5.88 9.33 6.42
CA GLN A 8 -5.15 9.92 5.29
C GLN A 8 -3.79 10.45 5.74
N GLY A 9 -3.72 11.14 6.87
CA GLY A 9 -2.47 11.62 7.46
C GLY A 9 -1.53 10.49 7.85
N ARG A 10 -2.04 9.39 8.42
CA ARG A 10 -1.26 8.19 8.70
C ARG A 10 -0.75 7.52 7.42
N ALA A 11 -1.59 7.37 6.40
CA ALA A 11 -1.19 6.82 5.10
C ALA A 11 -0.06 7.65 4.47
N ALA A 12 -0.18 8.97 4.44
CA ALA A 12 0.88 9.84 3.93
C ALA A 12 2.20 9.70 4.72
N ARG A 13 2.13 9.64 6.06
CA ARG A 13 3.32 9.41 6.91
C ARG A 13 3.96 8.04 6.65
N LEU A 14 3.15 7.00 6.45
CA LEU A 14 3.64 5.67 6.11
C LEU A 14 4.34 5.68 4.75
N LEU A 15 3.73 6.28 3.73
CA LEU A 15 4.33 6.41 2.41
C LEU A 15 5.68 7.14 2.46
N LEU A 16 5.76 8.26 3.18
CA LEU A 16 7.02 9.00 3.36
C LEU A 16 8.07 8.14 4.06
N ALA A 17 7.71 7.42 5.13
CA ALA A 17 8.64 6.52 5.80
C ALA A 17 9.18 5.41 4.87
N CYS A 18 8.34 4.88 3.96
CA CYS A 18 8.78 3.91 2.96
C CYS A 18 9.71 4.54 1.90
N LEU A 19 9.43 5.77 1.46
CA LEU A 19 10.27 6.49 0.48
C LEU A 19 11.62 6.91 1.09
N ASP A 20 11.64 7.23 2.38
CA ASP A 20 12.83 7.62 3.15
C ASP A 20 13.65 6.41 3.64
N ASP A 21 13.19 5.17 3.38
CA ASP A 21 13.78 3.91 3.89
C ASP A 21 13.94 3.87 5.42
N GLU A 22 12.92 4.36 6.13
CA GLU A 22 12.90 4.43 7.59
C GLU A 22 11.88 3.44 8.21
N PRO A 23 12.25 2.15 8.34
CA PRO A 23 11.33 1.10 8.80
C PRO A 23 10.81 1.34 10.23
N GLY A 24 11.59 1.99 11.10
CA GLY A 24 11.15 2.36 12.44
C GLY A 24 10.01 3.37 12.44
N ARG A 25 10.05 4.36 11.52
CA ARG A 25 8.97 5.33 11.34
C ARG A 25 7.73 4.67 10.72
N ALA A 26 7.93 3.74 9.79
CA ALA A 26 6.82 2.98 9.19
C ALA A 26 6.10 2.12 10.25
N ALA A 27 6.86 1.39 11.07
CA ALA A 27 6.32 0.57 12.16
C ALA A 27 5.53 1.42 13.17
N ALA A 28 6.06 2.56 13.59
CA ALA A 28 5.38 3.46 14.52
C ALA A 28 3.99 3.92 14.00
N VAL A 29 3.86 4.21 12.69
CA VAL A 29 2.57 4.60 12.10
C VAL A 29 1.58 3.44 12.10
N ILE A 30 2.05 2.21 11.86
CA ILE A 30 1.21 1.01 11.90
C ILE A 30 0.74 0.76 13.33
N ASP A 31 1.63 0.85 14.32
CA ASP A 31 1.30 0.70 15.73
C ASP A 31 0.28 1.76 16.21
N GLU A 32 0.42 3.01 15.76
CA GLU A 32 -0.57 4.07 16.03
C GLU A 32 -1.96 3.73 15.45
N ALA A 33 -2.00 3.13 14.27
CA ALA A 33 -3.25 2.75 13.62
C ALA A 33 -3.87 1.51 14.29
N ASP A 34 -3.05 0.56 14.72
CA ASP A 34 -3.45 -0.65 15.45
C ASP A 34 -4.01 -0.32 16.83
N ALA A 35 -3.31 0.52 17.59
CA ALA A 35 -3.79 1.02 18.89
C ALA A 35 -5.14 1.75 18.79
N ALA A 36 -5.45 2.33 17.63
CA ALA A 36 -6.73 2.98 17.33
C ALA A 36 -7.77 2.04 16.68
N GLY A 37 -7.45 0.79 16.36
CA GLY A 37 -8.34 -0.14 15.66
C GLY A 37 -8.64 0.25 14.21
N THR A 38 -7.72 0.98 13.58
CA THR A 38 -7.92 1.65 12.27
C THR A 38 -6.98 1.16 11.16
N VAL A 39 -6.28 0.05 11.36
CA VAL A 39 -5.40 -0.56 10.34
C VAL A 39 -6.12 -0.76 8.99
N PRO A 40 -7.37 -1.27 8.93
CA PRO A 40 -8.09 -1.37 7.66
C PRO A 40 -8.29 -0.02 6.96
N ALA A 41 -8.56 1.05 7.72
CA ALA A 41 -8.73 2.41 7.18
C ALA A 41 -7.41 2.98 6.66
N LEU A 42 -6.29 2.74 7.35
CA LEU A 42 -4.95 3.06 6.90
C LEU A 42 -4.63 2.38 5.55
N ILE A 43 -4.85 1.06 5.45
CA ILE A 43 -4.61 0.29 4.22
C ILE A 43 -5.46 0.84 3.07
N THR A 44 -6.73 1.13 3.33
CA THR A 44 -7.64 1.64 2.30
C THR A 44 -7.25 3.05 1.83
N ALA A 45 -6.82 3.92 2.74
CA ALA A 45 -6.30 5.24 2.40
C ALA A 45 -5.04 5.14 1.52
N MET A 46 -4.09 4.27 1.90
CA MET A 46 -2.89 3.99 1.10
C MET A 46 -3.22 3.46 -0.29
N ALA A 47 -4.11 2.46 -0.39
CA ALA A 47 -4.53 1.89 -1.65
C ALA A 47 -5.23 2.92 -2.54
N GLY A 48 -6.03 3.83 -1.97
CA GLY A 48 -6.66 4.92 -2.70
C GLY A 48 -5.66 5.89 -3.32
N TRP A 49 -4.58 6.24 -2.59
CA TRP A 49 -3.51 7.09 -3.11
C TRP A 49 -2.74 6.39 -4.24
N LEU A 50 -2.35 5.14 -4.03
CA LEU A 50 -1.66 4.34 -5.06
C LEU A 50 -2.51 4.21 -6.33
N ALA A 51 -3.79 3.88 -6.18
CA ALA A 51 -4.71 3.79 -7.30
C ALA A 51 -4.84 5.11 -8.05
N SER A 52 -4.97 6.23 -7.33
CA SER A 52 -5.02 7.57 -7.94
C SER A 52 -3.75 7.90 -8.71
N ALA A 53 -2.57 7.62 -8.14
CA ALA A 53 -1.29 7.84 -8.80
C ALA A 53 -1.13 6.98 -10.06
N LEU A 54 -1.50 5.70 -10.00
CA LEU A 54 -1.47 4.79 -11.16
C LEU A 54 -2.45 5.25 -12.26
N VAL A 55 -3.66 5.66 -11.90
CA VAL A 55 -4.64 6.18 -12.87
C VAL A 55 -4.13 7.47 -13.52
N MET A 56 -3.52 8.37 -12.75
CA MET A 56 -2.96 9.62 -13.29
C MET A 56 -1.78 9.40 -14.25
N THR A 57 -1.02 8.32 -14.06
CA THR A 57 0.22 8.06 -14.83
C THR A 57 0.02 7.09 -15.99
N ALA A 58 -0.83 6.08 -15.83
CA ALA A 58 -1.03 4.99 -16.80
C ALA A 58 -2.48 4.89 -17.32
N GLY A 59 -3.40 5.73 -16.81
CA GLY A 59 -4.83 5.58 -17.07
C GLY A 59 -5.45 4.41 -16.31
N SER A 60 -6.78 4.33 -16.30
CA SER A 60 -7.51 3.30 -15.55
C SER A 60 -7.21 1.87 -16.00
N ASP A 61 -7.10 1.65 -17.31
CA ASP A 61 -6.82 0.30 -17.85
C ASP A 61 -5.35 -0.08 -17.62
N GLY A 62 -4.42 0.88 -17.72
CA GLY A 62 -3.01 0.65 -17.39
C GLY A 62 -2.82 0.32 -15.91
N ALA A 63 -3.50 1.05 -15.02
CA ALA A 63 -3.50 0.78 -13.58
C ALA A 63 -4.00 -0.65 -13.27
N ARG A 64 -5.06 -1.10 -13.95
CA ARG A 64 -5.58 -2.47 -13.82
C ARG A 64 -4.57 -3.50 -14.31
N ALA A 65 -4.00 -3.30 -15.50
CA ALA A 65 -3.02 -4.23 -16.06
C ALA A 65 -1.77 -4.38 -15.17
N ILE A 66 -1.29 -3.28 -14.55
CA ILE A 66 -0.18 -3.32 -13.58
C ILE A 66 -0.55 -4.15 -12.36
N ALA A 67 -1.74 -3.97 -11.80
CA ALA A 67 -2.20 -4.74 -10.65
C ALA A 67 -2.34 -6.24 -10.97
N GLU A 68 -2.98 -6.58 -12.10
CA GLU A 68 -3.16 -7.97 -12.57
C GLU A 68 -1.81 -8.66 -12.79
N ARG A 69 -0.87 -7.97 -13.45
CA ARG A 69 0.48 -8.47 -13.66
C ARG A 69 1.22 -8.69 -12.34
N THR A 70 1.09 -7.78 -11.39
CA THR A 70 1.75 -7.90 -10.07
C THR A 70 1.24 -9.14 -9.32
N VAL A 71 -0.06 -9.43 -9.41
CA VAL A 71 -0.64 -10.67 -8.84
C VAL A 71 -0.06 -11.90 -9.51
N LEU A 72 -0.01 -11.92 -10.85
CA LEU A 72 0.55 -13.04 -11.60
C LEU A 72 2.03 -13.26 -11.28
N ASP A 73 2.84 -12.20 -11.28
CA ASP A 73 4.27 -12.26 -10.98
C ASP A 73 4.51 -12.80 -9.55
N ALA A 74 3.68 -12.42 -8.58
CA ALA A 74 3.75 -12.96 -7.22
C ALA A 74 3.40 -14.45 -7.15
N GLN A 75 2.36 -14.89 -7.87
CA GLN A 75 1.98 -16.31 -7.93
C GLN A 75 3.08 -17.17 -8.57
N LEU A 76 3.67 -16.70 -9.67
CA LEU A 76 4.77 -17.41 -10.34
C LEU A 76 6.04 -17.47 -9.49
N ALA A 77 6.30 -16.47 -8.66
CA ALA A 77 7.42 -16.48 -7.72
C ALA A 77 7.22 -17.51 -6.59
N ASP A 78 5.99 -17.69 -6.11
CA ASP A 78 5.64 -18.68 -5.09
C ASP A 78 5.69 -20.12 -5.63
N GLU A 79 5.38 -20.31 -6.91
CA GLU A 79 5.44 -21.61 -7.60
C GLU A 79 6.87 -22.06 -7.97
N ARG A 80 7.87 -21.15 -7.92
CA ARG A 80 9.28 -21.53 -8.14
C ARG A 80 9.80 -22.26 -6.89
N PRO A 81 10.15 -23.55 -6.98
CA PRO A 81 10.75 -24.26 -5.85
C PRO A 81 12.04 -23.55 -5.42
N ALA A 82 12.22 -23.42 -4.11
CA ALA A 82 13.45 -22.96 -3.50
C ALA A 82 14.52 -24.02 -3.68
N ASP A 83 15.09 -24.14 -4.88
CA ASP A 83 16.38 -24.77 -5.18
C ASP A 83 16.70 -24.68 -6.68
N ALA A 84 17.73 -23.88 -7.00
CA ALA A 84 18.62 -24.03 -8.15
C ALA A 84 20.02 -23.59 -7.72
#